data_AF-A0A164FSQ0-F1
#
_entry.id   AF-A0A164FSQ0-F1
#
_cell.length_a   1.000
_cell.length_b   1.000
_cell.length_c   1.000
_cell.angle_alpha   90.00
_cell.angle_beta   90.00
_cell.angle_gamma   90.00
#
_symmetry.space_group_name_H-M   'P 1'
#
loop_
_entity.id
_entity.type
_entity.pdbx_description
1 polymer ?
#
loop_
_entity_poly.entity_id
_entity_poly.type
_entity_poly.pdbx_seq_one_letter_code
_entity_poly.pdbx_strand_id
1 'polypeptide(L)' 'MLDKNQSKVVLPAWVRKGAKNEQEMKERAIEYITSDRYPGYKIIKIQGDIAVCERQSV' A
#
# COMPACT_ATOMS: atom_id res chain seq x y z
N MET A 1 -19.01 11.06 -5.24
CA MET A 1 -19.25 9.81 -4.48
C MET A 1 -17.90 9.14 -4.36
N LEU A 2 -17.28 9.12 -3.18
CA LEU A 2 -15.98 8.46 -2.99
C LEU A 2 -16.14 6.98 -3.37
N ASP A 3 -15.41 6.50 -4.37
CA ASP A 3 -15.29 5.08 -4.70
C ASP A 3 -14.98 4.32 -3.41
N LYS A 4 -15.98 3.59 -2.90
CA LYS A 4 -16.09 3.07 -1.52
C LYS A 4 -15.01 2.05 -1.12
N ASN A 5 -14.02 1.84 -1.97
CA ASN A 5 -13.03 0.79 -1.89
C ASN A 5 -11.61 1.29 -1.70
N GLN A 6 -11.36 2.61 -1.76
CA GLN A 6 -10.03 3.17 -1.53
C GLN A 6 -9.75 3.32 -0.03
N SER A 7 -8.81 2.54 0.48
CA SER A 7 -8.25 2.65 1.83
C SER A 7 -6.87 3.31 1.78
N LYS A 8 -6.68 4.33 2.61
CA LYS A 8 -5.36 4.94 2.82
C LYS A 8 -4.66 4.18 3.95
N VAL A 9 -3.63 3.42 3.60
CA VAL A 9 -2.80 2.69 4.54
C VAL A 9 -1.54 3.51 4.79
N VAL A 10 -1.31 3.88 6.05
CA VAL A 10 -0.04 4.49 6.44
C VAL A 10 1.00 3.39 6.42
N LEU A 11 2.03 3.55 5.59
CA LEU A 11 3.13 2.62 5.53
C LEU A 11 4.00 2.81 6.78
N PRO A 12 4.36 1.72 7.47
CA PRO A 12 5.24 1.82 8.61
C PRO A 12 6.65 2.26 8.15
N ALA A 13 7.33 3.03 8.99
CA ALA A 13 8.63 3.62 8.67
C ALA A 13 9.69 2.59 8.22
N TRP A 14 9.56 1.30 8.57
CA TRP A 14 10.47 0.24 8.11
C TRP A 14 10.39 -0.02 6.60
N VAL A 15 9.24 0.23 5.96
CA VAL A 15 9.09 0.16 4.49
C VAL A 15 9.98 1.21 3.83
N ARG A 16 10.11 2.39 4.47
CA ARG A 16 10.96 3.49 4.02
C ARG A 16 12.42 3.36 4.45
N LYS A 17 12.67 2.85 5.67
CA LYS A 17 14.00 2.81 6.31
C LYS A 17 15.04 1.99 5.54
N GLY A 18 14.61 1.14 4.62
CA GLY A 18 15.48 0.40 3.71
C GLY A 18 15.28 0.69 2.23
N ALA A 19 14.29 1.50 1.85
CA ALA A 19 13.99 1.78 0.44
C ALA A 19 14.82 2.98 -0.04
N LYS A 20 15.83 2.70 -0.87
CA LYS A 20 16.62 3.76 -1.53
C LYS A 20 15.94 4.29 -2.80
N ASN A 21 15.06 3.50 -3.41
CA ASN A 21 14.30 3.82 -4.60
C ASN A 21 12.79 3.66 -4.38
N GLU A 22 11.99 4.42 -5.14
CA GLU A 22 10.53 4.29 -5.16
C GLU A 22 10.06 2.88 -5.54
N GLN A 23 10.84 2.15 -6.37
CA GLN A 23 10.57 0.75 -6.70
C GLN A 23 10.68 -0.17 -5.48
N GLU A 24 11.78 -0.13 -4.72
CA GLU A 24 11.92 -0.93 -3.49
C GLU A 24 10.87 -0.54 -2.44
N MET A 25 10.53 0.75 -2.36
CA MET A 25 9.48 1.22 -1.47
C MET A 25 8.12 0.63 -1.87
N LYS A 26 7.87 0.53 -3.18
CA LYS A 26 6.67 -0.08 -3.74
C LYS A 26 6.63 -1.58 -3.51
N GLU A 27 7.72 -2.30 -3.74
CA GLU A 27 7.81 -3.74 -3.51
C GLU A 27 7.57 -4.09 -2.03
N ARG A 28 8.21 -3.37 -1.11
CA ARG A 28 8.00 -3.55 0.33
C ARG A 28 6.60 -3.18 0.79
N ALA A 29 6.03 -2.11 0.22
CA ALA A 29 4.64 -1.75 0.47
C ALA A 29 3.70 -2.84 -0.04
N ILE A 30 3.96 -3.39 -1.24
CA ILE A 30 3.21 -4.51 -1.82
C ILE A 30 3.34 -5.73 -0.92
N GLU A 31 4.52 -6.10 -0.43
CA GLU A 31 4.69 -7.21 0.52
C GLU A 31 3.90 -6.97 1.81
N TYR A 32 3.94 -5.76 2.37
CA TYR A 32 3.21 -5.42 3.58
C TYR A 32 1.68 -5.51 3.41
N ILE A 33 1.17 -5.07 2.26
CA ILE A 33 -0.26 -5.03 1.95
C ILE A 33 -0.76 -6.36 1.37
N THR A 34 0.07 -7.11 0.66
CA THR A 34 -0.26 -8.44 0.13
C THR A 34 -0.14 -9.51 1.22
N SER A 35 0.53 -9.19 2.33
CA SER A 35 0.48 -10.00 3.53
C SER A 35 -0.98 -10.26 3.94
N ASP A 36 -1.25 -11.45 4.48
CA ASP A 36 -2.55 -12.05 4.84
C ASP A 36 -3.53 -11.11 5.60
N ARG A 37 -3.03 -9.97 6.09
CA ARG A 37 -3.81 -8.88 6.69
C ARG A 37 -4.76 -8.15 5.74
N TYR A 38 -4.50 -8.12 4.43
CA TYR A 38 -5.33 -7.38 3.47
C TYR A 38 -5.61 -8.17 2.18
N PRO A 39 -6.35 -9.30 2.26
CA PRO A 39 -6.74 -10.07 1.09
C PRO A 39 -7.60 -9.21 0.15
N GLY A 40 -7.19 -9.11 -1.11
CA GLY A 40 -7.89 -8.34 -2.14
C GLY A 40 -7.58 -6.84 -2.18
N TYR A 41 -6.58 -6.37 -1.44
CA TYR A 41 -6.11 -4.98 -1.53
C TYR A 41 -5.01 -4.85 -2.59
N LYS A 42 -5.21 -3.97 -3.57
CA LYS A 42 -4.19 -3.58 -4.55
C LYS A 42 -3.70 -2.18 -4.26
N ILE A 43 -2.38 -1.97 -4.29
CA ILE A 43 -1.82 -0.63 -4.20
C ILE A 43 -2.05 0.11 -5.51
N ILE A 44 -2.82 1.19 -5.45
CA ILE A 44 -3.03 2.08 -6.60
C ILE A 44 -1.92 3.11 -6.67
N LYS A 45 -1.57 3.72 -5.53
CA LYS A 45 -0.59 4.81 -5.49
C LYS A 45 0.15 4.85 -4.16
N ILE A 46 1.42 5.20 -4.21
CA ILE A 46 2.20 5.53 -3.01
C ILE A 46 2.45 7.03 -3.05
N GLN A 47 2.08 7.71 -1.97
CA GLN A 47 2.29 9.14 -1.76
C GLN A 47 3.13 9.31 -0.50
N GLY A 48 4.44 9.28 -0.65
CA GLY A 48 5.39 9.32 0.47
C GLY A 48 5.20 8.13 1.41
N ASP A 49 4.78 8.42 2.64
CA ASP A 49 4.51 7.43 3.69
C ASP A 49 3.07 6.86 3.65
N ILE A 50 2.25 7.22 2.66
CA ILE A 50 0.86 6.75 2.55
C ILE A 50 0.68 5.92 1.28
N ALA A 51 0.30 4.65 1.43
CA ALA A 51 -0.17 3.81 0.35
C ALA A 51 -1.69 3.94 0.19
N VAL A 52 -2.13 4.43 -0.96
CA VAL A 52 -3.52 4.36 -1.38
C VAL A 52 -3.75 2.98 -1.97
N CYS A 53 -4.53 2.18 -1.26
CA CYS A 53 -4.90 0.83 -1.63
C CYS A 53 -6.36 0.84 -2.06
N GLU A 54 -6.72 0.02 -3.02
CA GLU A 54 -8.09 -0.26 -3.37
C GLU A 54 -8.40 -1.72 -3.04
N ARG A 55 -9.47 -1.92 -2.29
CA ARG A 55 -10.01 -3.24 -2.02
C ARG A 55 -10.91 -3.63 -3.20
N GLN A 56 -10.63 -4.71 -3.89
CA GLN A 56 -11.65 -5.31 -4.74
C GLN A 56 -12.75 -5.83 -3.80
N SER A 57 -13.85 -5.07 -3.68
CA SER A 57 -15.09 -5.64 -3.17
C SER A 57 -15.53 -6.66 -4.23
N VAL A 58 -15.48 -7.93 -3.85
CA VAL A 58 -16.27 -9.00 -4.47
C VAL A 58 -17.75 -8.62 -4.47
#